data_AF-A0A933NL53-F1
#
_entry.id   AF-A0A933NL53-F1
#
_cell.length_a   1.000
_cell.length_b   1.000
_cell.length_c   1.000
_cell.angle_alpha   90.00
_cell.angle_beta   90.00
_cell.angle_gamma   90.00
#
_symmetry.space_group_name_H-M   'P 1'
#
loop_
_entity.id
_entity.type
_entity.pdbx_description
1 polymer ?
#
loop_
_entity_poly.entity_id
_entity_poly.type
_entity_poly.pdbx_seq_one_letter_code
_entity_poly.pdbx_strand_id
1 'polypeptide(L)' 'MTSPLIKHKHLKLDQRKIDFARKYFGVKSDQEAIDRALALLIDEERIVSRLKPLAGLLDGDEEDWPYR' A
#
# COMPACT_ATOMS: atom_id res chain seq x y z
N MET A 1 -16.60 -7.52 -2.56
CA MET A 1 -16.39 -7.63 -4.02
C MET A 1 -15.51 -8.84 -4.25
N THR A 2 -16.01 -9.88 -4.92
CA THR A 2 -15.22 -11.09 -5.19
C THR A 2 -14.47 -10.87 -6.50
N SER A 3 -13.20 -10.46 -6.41
CA SER A 3 -12.36 -10.22 -7.59
C SER A 3 -11.98 -11.55 -8.26
N PRO A 4 -11.86 -11.60 -9.60
CA PRO A 4 -11.44 -12.82 -10.28
C PRO A 4 -10.00 -13.19 -9.92
N LEU A 5 -9.78 -14.44 -9.48
CA LEU A 5 -8.43 -14.97 -9.21
C LEU A 5 -7.77 -15.36 -10.55
N ILE A 6 -6.94 -14.46 -11.09
CA ILE A 6 -6.13 -14.74 -12.27
C ILE A 6 -4.75 -15.23 -11.81
N LYS A 7 -4.43 -16.50 -12.12
CA LYS A 7 -3.12 -17.09 -11.83
C LYS A 7 -2.17 -16.86 -13.00
N HIS A 8 -1.07 -16.13 -12.77
CA HIS A 8 -0.02 -15.94 -13.77
C HIS A 8 1.11 -16.96 -13.56
N LYS A 9 1.38 -17.80 -14.57
CA LYS A 9 2.43 -18.85 -14.50
C LYS A 9 3.86 -18.30 -14.48
N HIS A 10 4.09 -17.08 -14.96
CA HIS A 10 5.42 -16.52 -15.18
C HIS A 10 5.56 -15.07 -14.65
N LEU A 11 4.89 -14.74 -13.55
CA LEU A 11 5.07 -13.44 -12.92
C LEU A 11 6.50 -13.35 -12.32
N LYS A 12 7.31 -12.44 -12.85
CA LYS A 12 8.66 -12.15 -12.34
C LYS A 12 8.58 -10.92 -11.45
N LEU A 13 8.74 -11.11 -10.15
CA LEU A 13 8.83 -10.04 -9.16
C LEU A 13 10.25 -9.97 -8.61
N ASP A 14 10.64 -8.79 -8.16
CA ASP A 14 11.90 -8.60 -7.45
C ASP A 14 11.82 -9.23 -6.06
N GLN A 15 12.57 -10.32 -5.85
CA GLN A 15 12.60 -11.04 -4.57
C GLN A 15 13.00 -10.14 -3.40
N ARG A 16 13.84 -9.12 -3.62
CA ARG A 16 14.25 -8.19 -2.55
C ARG A 16 13.06 -7.40 -2.00
N LYS A 17 12.12 -7.03 -2.88
CA LYS A 17 10.89 -6.32 -2.48
C LYS A 17 9.95 -7.24 -1.72
N ILE A 18 9.86 -8.50 -2.12
CA ILE A 18 9.06 -9.51 -1.42
C ILE A 18 9.64 -9.79 -0.03
N ASP A 19 10.97 -9.95 0.07
CA ASP A 19 11.65 -10.17 1.34
C ASP A 19 11.48 -8.97 2.29
N PHE A 20 11.52 -7.75 1.75
CA PHE A 20 11.19 -6.55 2.50
C PHE A 20 9.75 -6.58 3.01
N ALA A 21 8.77 -6.86 2.13
CA ALA A 21 7.37 -6.95 2.51
C ALA A 21 7.13 -8.03 3.58
N ARG A 22 7.80 -9.19 3.47
CA ARG A 22 7.74 -10.25 4.48
C ARG A 22 8.23 -9.79 5.84
N LYS A 23 9.37 -9.09 5.88
CA LYS A 23 9.90 -8.51 7.13
C LYS A 23 8.97 -7.45 7.69
N TYR A 24 8.48 -6.55 6.84
CA TYR A 24 7.57 -5.47 7.22
C TYR A 24 6.26 -5.98 7.82
N PHE A 25 5.63 -6.98 7.18
CA PHE A 25 4.37 -7.56 7.64
C PHE A 25 4.54 -8.72 8.65
N GLY A 26 5.77 -9.15 8.93
CA GLY A 26 6.07 -10.26 9.85
C GLY A 26 5.58 -11.63 9.36
N VAL A 27 5.49 -11.85 8.05
CA VAL A 27 4.92 -13.07 7.44
C VAL A 27 5.97 -13.99 6.82
N LYS A 28 5.63 -15.29 6.77
CA LYS A 28 6.54 -16.33 6.25
C LYS A 28 6.29 -16.67 4.79
N SER A 29 5.12 -16.34 4.25
CA SER A 29 4.72 -16.64 2.87
C SER A 29 4.86 -15.40 1.98
N ASP A 30 5.47 -15.59 0.82
CA ASP A 30 5.58 -14.56 -0.23
C ASP A 30 4.19 -14.14 -0.72
N GLN A 31 3.26 -15.10 -0.86
CA GLN A 31 1.87 -14.81 -1.25
C GLN A 31 1.19 -13.92 -0.21
N GLU A 32 1.30 -14.26 1.07
CA GLU A 32 0.68 -13.48 2.14
C GLU A 32 1.28 -12.06 2.23
N ALA A 33 2.59 -11.92 1.99
CA ALA A 33 3.24 -10.61 1.96
C ALA A 33 2.73 -9.75 0.81
N ILE A 34 2.55 -10.32 -0.38
CA ILE A 34 2.00 -9.63 -1.55
C ILE A 34 0.54 -9.26 -1.31
N ASP A 35 -0.27 -10.18 -0.79
CA ASP A 35 -1.69 -9.93 -0.51
C ASP A 35 -1.87 -8.77 0.49
N ARG A 36 -1.07 -8.75 1.57
CA ARG A 36 -1.08 -7.65 2.55
C ARG A 36 -0.57 -6.33 1.96
N ALA A 37 0.47 -6.36 1.14
CA ALA A 37 0.98 -5.16 0.47
C ALA A 37 -0.06 -4.53 -0.46
N LEU A 38 -0.76 -5.35 -1.24
CA LEU A 38 -1.82 -4.88 -2.14
C LEU A 38 -3.03 -4.35 -1.36
N ALA A 39 -3.42 -5.02 -0.27
CA ALA A 39 -4.49 -4.53 0.61
C ALA A 39 -4.16 -3.15 1.20
N LEU A 40 -2.94 -2.97 1.72
CA LEU A 40 -2.48 -1.70 2.26
C LEU A 40 -2.53 -0.58 1.20
N LEU A 41 -2.09 -0.86 -0.02
CA LEU A 41 -2.11 0.11 -1.12
C LEU A 41 -3.54 0.56 -1.46
N ILE A 42 -4.50 -0.37 -1.48
CA ILE A 42 -5.91 -0.05 -1.73
C ILE A 42 -6.46 0.83 -0.60
N ASP A 43 -6.15 0.49 0.66
CA ASP A 43 -6.61 1.28 1.79
C ASP A 43 -5.99 2.69 1.80
N GLU A 44 -4.71 2.81 1.45
CA GLU A 44 -4.04 4.10 1.27
C GLU A 44 -4.69 4.93 0.16
N GLU A 45 -4.97 4.34 -1.01
CA GLU A 45 -5.67 5.02 -2.09
C GLU A 45 -7.03 5.58 -1.64
N ARG A 46 -7.78 4.81 -0.84
CA ARG A 46 -9.07 5.24 -0.28
C ARG A 46 -8.93 6.40 0.70
N ILE A 47 -7.86 6.46 1.47
CA ILE A 47 -7.58 7.59 2.37
C ILE A 47 -7.18 8.80 1.54
N VAL A 48 -6.17 8.66 0.69
CA VAL A 48 -5.64 9.75 -0.14
C VAL A 48 -6.70 10.34 -1.06
N SER A 49 -7.54 9.52 -1.69
CA SER A 49 -8.64 10.00 -2.54
C SER A 49 -9.67 10.84 -1.79
N ARG A 50 -9.90 10.56 -0.49
CA ARG A 50 -10.79 11.35 0.37
C ARG A 50 -10.13 12.61 0.91
N LEU A 51 -8.81 12.59 1.10
CA LEU A 51 -8.04 13.76 1.55
C LEU A 51 -7.79 14.75 0.41
N LYS A 52 -7.63 14.29 -0.83
CA LYS A 52 -7.36 15.15 -2.00
C LYS A 52 -8.30 16.36 -2.14
N PRO A 53 -9.62 16.24 -2.00
CA PRO A 53 -10.54 17.40 -2.07
C PRO A 53 -10.40 18.37 -0.90
N LEU A 54 -9.78 17.96 0.20
CA LEU A 54 -9.58 18.76 1.40
C LEU A 54 -8.23 19.47 1.39
N ALA A 55 -7.35 19.20 0.42
CA ALA A 55 -6.05 19.84 0.32
C ALA A 55 -6.17 21.37 0.14
N GLY A 56 -5.40 22.11 0.92
CA GLY A 56 -5.47 23.56 1.08
C GLY A 56 -6.55 24.03 2.07
N LEU A 57 -7.27 23.11 2.72
CA LEU A 57 -8.37 23.39 3.65
C LEU A 57 -8.14 22.79 5.05
N LEU A 58 -7.13 21.93 5.20
CA LEU A 58 -6.80 21.29 6.48
C LEU A 58 -5.80 22.14 7.25
N ASP A 59 -5.95 22.17 8.58
CA ASP A 59 -4.95 22.78 9.46
C ASP A 59 -3.59 22.09 9.24
N GLY A 60 -2.59 22.87 8.85
CA GLY A 60 -1.24 22.38 8.53
C GLY A 60 -0.94 22.21 7.03
N ASP A 61 -1.87 22.48 6.12
CA ASP A 61 -1.58 22.46 4.67
C ASP A 61 -0.59 23.55 4.23
N GLU A 62 -0.47 24.64 5.00
CA GLU A 62 0.51 25.71 4.78
C GLU A 62 1.87 25.43 5.44
N GLU A 63 1.98 24.37 6.27
CA GLU A 63 3.19 24.07 7.03
C GLU A 63 3.94 22.87 6.43
N ASP A 64 5.22 23.09 6.10
CA ASP A 64 6.12 22.00 5.71
C ASP A 64 6.33 21.04 6.88
N TRP A 65 6.11 19.74 6.65
CA TRP A 65 6.42 18.70 7.63
C TRP A 65 7.92 18.70 7.99
N PRO A 66 8.30 18.59 9.27
CA PRO A 66 7.45 18.38 10.45
C PRO A 66 6.86 19.68 11.01
N TYR A 67 5.57 19.63 11.37
CA TYR A 67 4.86 20.71 12.06
C TYR A 67 5.67 21.20 13.28
N ARG A 68 5.85 22.51 13.44
CA ARG A 68 6.64 23.11 14.54
C ARG A 68 5.78 23.58 15.71
#